data_AF-A0A9D5RVP8-F1
#
_entry.id   AF-A0A9D5RVP8-F1
#
_cell.length_a   1.000
_cell.length_b   1.000
_cell.length_c   1.000
_cell.angle_alpha   90.00
_cell.angle_beta   90.00
_cell.angle_gamma   90.00
#
_symmetry.space_group_name_H-M   'P 1'
#
loop_
_entity.id
_entity.type
_entity.pdbx_description
1 polymer ?
#
loop_
_entity_poly.entity_id
_entity_poly.type
_entity_poly.pdbx_seq_one_letter_code
_entity_poly.pdbx_strand_id
1 'polypeptide(L)'
;MKTRNHTMLKAVLGLVVLFLLINAGWFGWRMVKYDSYCRGWKKNPFATWIVPRYVYVDEDGYDYGVKYPDYLTFTGNMSVGLPSADDNPFTDFLVVWPKVSGRVEYGVSLTKGSQVYQIYINADGTAVYPEDIKMVEEYQDTINDLLSRAKRMWDLD
;
A
#
# COMPACT_ATOMS: atom_id res chain seq x y z
N MET A 1 37.22 27.36 27.42
CA MET A 1 36.69 27.49 26.03
C MET A 1 36.89 26.22 25.16
N LYS A 2 38.00 25.48 25.29
CA LYS A 2 38.30 24.25 24.51
C LYS A 2 37.33 23.07 24.73
N THR A 3 36.89 22.84 25.97
CA THR A 3 35.99 21.72 26.36
C THR A 3 34.59 21.83 25.76
N ARG A 4 34.03 23.04 25.65
CA ARG A 4 32.68 23.29 25.10
C ARG A 4 32.57 22.86 23.64
N ASN A 5 33.64 23.02 22.85
CA ASN A 5 33.64 22.68 21.43
C ASN A 5 33.68 21.15 21.21
N HIS A 6 34.40 20.40 22.04
CA HIS A 6 34.40 18.93 21.97
C HIS A 6 33.07 18.32 22.41
N THR A 7 32.42 18.89 23.43
CA THR A 7 31.09 18.43 23.85
C THR A 7 30.03 18.71 22.77
N MET A 8 30.05 19.91 22.17
CA MET A 8 29.19 20.25 21.02
C MET A 8 29.44 19.31 19.84
N LEU A 9 30.69 19.07 19.46
CA LEU A 9 31.04 18.16 18.37
C LEU A 9 30.54 16.74 18.62
N LYS A 10 30.72 16.20 19.84
CA LYS A 10 30.20 14.88 20.22
C LYS A 10 28.68 14.82 20.14
N ALA A 11 27.99 15.87 20.57
CA ALA A 11 26.53 15.95 20.48
C ALA A 11 26.06 15.96 19.02
N VAL A 12 26.69 16.76 18.15
CA VAL A 12 26.40 16.79 16.71
C VAL A 12 26.65 15.43 16.07
N LEU A 13 27.78 14.80 16.37
CA LEU A 13 28.09 13.45 15.88
C LEU A 13 27.06 12.42 16.36
N GLY A 14 26.63 12.51 17.62
CA GLY A 14 25.56 11.68 18.17
C GLY A 14 24.25 11.84 17.40
N LEU A 15 23.86 13.08 17.07
CA LEU A 15 22.66 13.35 16.27
C LEU A 15 22.78 12.82 14.84
N VAL A 16 23.94 12.96 14.21
CA VAL A 16 24.19 12.41 12.86
C VAL A 16 24.11 10.88 12.88
N VAL A 17 24.71 10.22 13.87
CA VAL A 17 24.63 8.76 14.01
C VAL A 17 23.19 8.32 14.23
N LEU A 18 22.44 9.00 15.11
CA LEU A 18 21.03 8.69 15.35
C LEU A 18 20.19 8.86 14.07
N PHE A 19 20.42 9.94 13.33
CA PHE A 19 19.76 10.18 12.04
C PHE A 19 20.03 9.04 11.05
N LEU A 20 21.28 8.59 10.95
CA LEU A 20 21.64 7.47 10.07
C LEU A 20 21.00 6.15 10.51
N LEU A 21 20.95 5.86 11.81
CA LEU A 21 20.33 4.65 12.33
C LEU A 21 18.81 4.62 12.09
N ILE A 22 18.12 5.74 12.27
CA ILE A 22 16.69 5.85 11.98
C ILE A 22 16.42 5.57 10.49
N ASN A 23 17.20 6.19 9.60
CA ASN A 23 17.07 6.00 8.16
C ASN A 23 17.40 4.57 7.73
N ALA A 24 18.48 3.98 8.24
CA ALA A 24 18.88 2.62 7.93
C ALA A 24 17.85 1.60 8.43
N GLY A 25 17.34 1.77 9.65
CA GLY A 25 16.29 0.92 10.21
C GLY A 25 14.99 1.01 9.41
N TRP A 26 14.53 2.22 9.09
CA TRP A 26 13.35 2.44 8.26
C TRP A 26 13.51 1.83 6.86
N PHE A 27 14.67 2.07 6.21
CA PHE A 27 14.95 1.55 4.88
C PHE A 27 15.07 0.02 4.86
N GLY A 28 15.75 -0.59 5.83
CA GLY A 28 15.84 -2.03 5.95
C GLY A 28 14.47 -2.67 6.18
N TRP A 29 13.69 -2.12 7.10
CA TRP A 29 12.35 -2.62 7.42
C TRP A 29 11.41 -2.59 6.21
N ARG A 30 11.33 -1.47 5.48
CA ARG A 30 10.44 -1.36 4.30
C ARG A 30 10.84 -2.35 3.21
N MET A 31 12.15 -2.56 3.02
CA MET A 31 12.66 -3.47 1.99
C MET A 31 12.27 -4.90 2.30
N VAL A 32 12.47 -5.36 3.54
CA VAL A 32 12.07 -6.72 3.94
C VAL A 32 10.56 -6.90 3.84
N LYS A 33 9.77 -5.97 4.38
CA LYS A 33 8.31 -6.10 4.44
C LYS A 33 7.63 -6.01 3.08
N TYR A 34 8.03 -5.09 2.22
CA TYR A 34 7.34 -4.88 0.94
C TYR A 34 7.92 -5.71 -0.20
N ASP A 35 9.16 -6.20 -0.10
CA ASP A 35 9.70 -7.16 -1.08
C ASP A 35 8.91 -8.47 -1.05
N SER A 36 8.49 -8.94 0.13
CA SER A 36 7.66 -10.15 0.23
C SER A 36 6.32 -10.04 -0.49
N TYR A 37 5.79 -8.83 -0.71
CA TYR A 37 4.51 -8.63 -1.38
C TYR A 37 4.61 -8.59 -2.91
N CYS A 38 5.80 -8.38 -3.48
CA CYS A 38 5.98 -8.15 -4.91
C CYS A 38 7.27 -8.73 -5.50
N ARG A 39 7.82 -9.77 -4.86
CA ARG A 39 9.08 -10.38 -5.30
C ARG A 39 8.94 -10.89 -6.74
N GLY A 40 9.84 -10.45 -7.62
CA GLY A 40 9.86 -10.84 -9.03
C GLY A 40 8.90 -10.04 -9.93
N TRP A 41 8.16 -9.07 -9.39
CA TRP A 41 7.24 -8.24 -10.18
C TRP A 41 7.97 -7.18 -11.01
N LYS A 42 7.31 -6.68 -12.05
CA LYS A 42 7.87 -5.62 -12.91
C LYS A 42 7.79 -4.28 -12.19
N LYS A 43 8.78 -3.40 -12.41
CA LYS A 43 8.70 -2.03 -11.90
C LYS A 43 7.60 -1.27 -12.63
N ASN A 44 6.77 -0.57 -11.87
CA ASN A 44 5.76 0.33 -12.42
C ASN A 44 6.44 1.58 -13.03
N PRO A 45 5.93 2.15 -14.13
CA PRO A 45 6.49 3.37 -14.74
C PRO A 45 6.59 4.58 -13.80
N PHE A 46 5.72 4.66 -12.79
CA PHE A 46 5.73 5.71 -11.76
C PHE A 46 6.63 5.38 -10.56
N ALA A 47 7.40 4.28 -10.60
CA ALA A 47 8.33 3.93 -9.54
C ALA A 47 9.48 4.94 -9.47
N THR A 48 9.84 5.35 -8.26
CA THR A 48 11.04 6.16 -8.02
C THR A 48 12.02 5.38 -7.16
N TRP A 49 13.27 5.84 -7.10
CA TRP A 49 14.27 5.28 -6.18
C TRP A 49 13.82 5.32 -4.71
N ILE A 50 13.12 6.39 -4.32
CA ILE A 50 12.70 6.61 -2.93
C ILE A 50 11.41 5.82 -2.63
N VAL A 51 10.48 5.80 -3.58
CA VAL A 51 9.18 5.12 -3.47
C VAL A 51 9.06 4.09 -4.59
N PRO A 52 9.64 2.88 -4.39
CA PRO A 52 9.47 1.79 -5.31
C PRO A 52 8.00 1.42 -5.49
N ARG A 53 7.66 1.06 -6.72
CA ARG A 53 6.34 0.59 -7.11
C ARG A 53 6.50 -0.58 -8.06
N TYR A 54 5.72 -1.62 -7.85
CA TYR A 54 5.76 -2.83 -8.65
C TYR A 54 4.36 -3.22 -9.10
N VAL A 55 4.28 -3.84 -10.26
CA VAL A 55 3.05 -4.31 -10.88
C VAL A 55 3.18 -5.73 -11.42
N TYR A 56 2.07 -6.44 -11.38
CA TYR A 56 1.93 -7.80 -11.89
C TYR A 56 0.50 -8.00 -12.38
N VAL A 57 0.33 -8.60 -13.56
CA VAL A 57 -0.98 -8.99 -14.07
C VAL A 57 -1.05 -10.51 -14.03
N ASP A 58 -2.10 -11.05 -13.40
CA ASP A 58 -2.29 -12.51 -13.32
C ASP A 58 -2.85 -13.09 -14.63
N GLU A 59 -2.98 -14.42 -14.68
CA GLU A 59 -3.46 -15.16 -15.85
C GLU A 59 -4.93 -14.83 -16.20
N ASP A 60 -5.71 -14.37 -15.23
CA ASP A 60 -7.10 -13.95 -15.39
C ASP A 60 -7.22 -12.46 -15.76
N GLY A 61 -6.10 -11.75 -15.88
CA GLY A 61 -6.03 -10.35 -16.27
C GLY A 61 -6.16 -9.33 -15.12
N TYR A 62 -6.20 -9.77 -13.86
CA TYR A 62 -6.27 -8.85 -12.72
C TYR A 62 -4.94 -8.12 -12.54
N ASP A 63 -4.99 -6.80 -12.35
CA ASP A 63 -3.79 -5.98 -12.15
C ASP A 63 -3.50 -5.81 -10.65
N TYR A 64 -2.31 -6.22 -10.24
CA TYR A 64 -1.83 -6.12 -8.88
C TYR A 64 -0.76 -5.05 -8.78
N GLY A 65 -0.84 -4.23 -7.75
CA GLY A 65 0.10 -3.17 -7.46
C GLY A 65 0.66 -3.26 -6.06
N VAL A 66 1.94 -2.95 -5.90
CA VAL A 66 2.55 -2.70 -4.58
C VAL A 66 3.29 -1.38 -4.64
N LYS A 67 2.87 -0.43 -3.81
CA LYS A 67 3.57 0.83 -3.55
C LYS A 67 4.20 0.75 -2.17
N TYR A 68 5.51 0.97 -2.11
CA TYR A 68 6.21 1.05 -0.83
C TYR A 68 5.81 2.33 -0.07
N PRO A 69 5.97 2.38 1.26
CA PRO A 69 5.67 3.59 2.04
C PRO A 69 6.43 4.83 1.53
N ASP A 70 5.92 6.01 1.80
CA ASP A 70 6.67 7.26 1.57
C ASP A 70 7.77 7.45 2.62
N TYR A 71 8.66 8.42 2.41
CA TYR A 71 9.82 8.64 3.28
C TYR A 71 9.43 8.77 4.76
N LEU A 72 10.08 7.98 5.62
CA LEU A 72 9.82 7.88 7.06
C LEU A 72 8.34 7.58 7.43
N THR A 73 7.57 7.00 6.53
CA THR A 73 6.26 6.40 6.85
C THR A 73 6.33 4.88 6.78
N PHE A 74 5.38 4.22 7.44
CA PHE A 74 5.35 2.75 7.56
C PHE A 74 4.18 2.11 6.82
N THR A 75 3.38 2.88 6.09
CA THR A 75 2.22 2.37 5.38
C THR A 75 2.32 2.79 3.93
N GLY A 76 2.61 1.82 3.08
CA GLY A 76 2.36 1.84 1.65
C GLY A 76 1.03 1.14 1.38
N ASN A 77 0.83 0.68 0.14
CA ASN A 77 -0.40 0.01 -0.23
C ASN A 77 -0.14 -1.14 -1.20
N MET A 78 -0.96 -2.16 -1.08
CA MET A 78 -1.15 -3.19 -2.09
C MET A 78 -2.49 -2.93 -2.78
N SER A 79 -2.65 -3.34 -4.03
CA SER A 79 -3.90 -3.15 -4.75
C SER A 79 -4.15 -4.30 -5.70
N VAL A 80 -5.42 -4.63 -5.90
CA VAL A 80 -5.88 -5.53 -6.97
C VAL A 80 -7.02 -4.84 -7.69
N GLY A 81 -6.93 -4.74 -9.01
CA GLY A 81 -7.96 -4.20 -9.88
C GLY A 81 -8.59 -5.30 -10.73
N LEU A 82 -9.87 -5.14 -11.05
CA LEU A 82 -10.53 -5.97 -12.05
C LEU A 82 -9.79 -5.89 -13.39
N PRO A 83 -9.84 -6.95 -14.22
CA PRO A 83 -9.29 -6.92 -15.57
C PRO A 83 -9.82 -5.72 -16.35
N SER A 84 -8.92 -5.01 -17.02
CA SER A 84 -9.31 -3.92 -17.90
C SER A 84 -10.20 -4.45 -19.02
N ALA A 85 -11.47 -4.06 -18.99
CA ALA A 85 -12.34 -4.16 -20.16
C ALA A 85 -12.10 -2.89 -20.99
N ASP A 86 -11.51 -3.06 -22.17
CA ASP A 86 -11.23 -2.01 -23.17
C ASP A 86 -10.09 -1.04 -22.82
N ASP A 87 -9.98 0.06 -23.57
CA ASP A 87 -8.98 1.14 -23.41
C ASP A 87 -9.19 1.98 -22.12
N ASN A 88 -10.13 1.61 -21.25
CA ASN A 88 -10.34 2.30 -19.98
C ASN A 88 -9.46 1.67 -18.87
N PRO A 89 -8.39 2.35 -18.43
CA PRO A 89 -7.52 1.82 -17.39
C PRO A 89 -8.14 1.91 -15.99
N PHE A 90 -9.29 2.57 -15.84
CA PHE A 90 -9.97 2.76 -14.56
C PHE A 90 -11.05 1.70 -14.39
N THR A 91 -10.66 0.57 -13.82
CA THR A 91 -11.56 -0.47 -13.36
C THR A 91 -11.72 -0.41 -11.84
N ASP A 92 -12.73 -1.08 -11.32
CA ASP A 92 -12.92 -1.18 -9.88
C ASP A 92 -11.71 -1.89 -9.25
N PHE A 93 -11.23 -1.35 -8.12
CA PHE A 93 -10.06 -1.90 -7.45
C PHE A 93 -10.17 -1.83 -5.94
N LEU A 94 -9.51 -2.79 -5.29
CA LEU A 94 -9.29 -2.83 -3.86
C LEU A 94 -7.90 -2.28 -3.55
N VAL A 95 -7.81 -1.50 -2.47
CA VAL A 95 -6.57 -1.08 -1.82
C VAL A 95 -6.48 -1.73 -0.46
N VAL A 96 -5.30 -2.24 -0.15
CA VAL A 96 -4.97 -2.92 1.10
C VAL A 96 -3.81 -2.17 1.76
N TRP A 97 -4.00 -1.74 3.01
CA TRP A 97 -2.98 -1.03 3.79
C TRP A 97 -2.45 -1.93 4.93
N PRO A 98 -1.27 -2.55 4.77
CA PRO A 98 -0.69 -3.41 5.81
C PRO A 98 -0.05 -2.56 6.91
N LYS A 99 -0.69 -2.48 8.09
CA LYS A 99 -0.19 -1.69 9.23
C LYS A 99 1.01 -2.35 9.89
N VAL A 100 1.76 -1.58 10.67
CA VAL A 100 2.92 -2.07 11.44
C VAL A 100 2.51 -3.10 12.49
N SER A 101 1.29 -2.97 13.04
CA SER A 101 0.73 -3.89 14.04
C SER A 101 0.35 -5.27 13.50
N GLY A 102 0.48 -5.50 12.19
CA GLY A 102 -0.03 -6.70 11.51
C GLY A 102 -1.50 -6.63 11.12
N ARG A 103 -2.25 -5.62 11.60
CA ARG A 103 -3.62 -5.35 11.13
C ARG A 103 -3.61 -4.86 9.68
N VAL A 104 -4.71 -5.10 9.00
CA VAL A 104 -4.93 -4.68 7.62
C VAL A 104 -6.17 -3.80 7.55
N GLU A 105 -6.07 -2.69 6.82
CA GLU A 105 -7.22 -1.86 6.45
C GLU A 105 -7.49 -1.99 4.96
N TYR A 106 -8.75 -1.87 4.59
CA TYR A 106 -9.23 -2.08 3.23
C TYR A 106 -10.01 -0.86 2.75
N GLY A 107 -9.91 -0.57 1.46
CA GLY A 107 -10.75 0.39 0.78
C GLY A 107 -10.96 -0.03 -0.66
N VAL A 108 -12.05 0.39 -1.25
CA VAL A 108 -12.39 0.10 -2.64
C VAL A 108 -12.59 1.40 -3.41
N SER A 109 -12.24 1.37 -4.68
CA SER A 109 -12.57 2.39 -5.66
C SER A 109 -13.57 1.77 -6.63
N LEU A 110 -14.81 2.24 -6.61
CA LEU A 110 -15.92 1.68 -7.38
C LEU A 110 -16.42 2.69 -8.40
N THR A 111 -16.64 2.26 -9.63
CA THR A 111 -17.02 3.11 -10.75
C THR A 111 -18.51 2.92 -11.06
N LYS A 112 -19.27 4.01 -11.01
CA LYS A 112 -20.70 4.04 -11.38
C LYS A 112 -20.96 5.15 -12.38
N GLY A 113 -21.20 4.76 -13.63
CA GLY A 113 -21.27 5.70 -14.74
C GLY A 113 -19.94 6.43 -14.92
N SER A 114 -19.95 7.75 -14.80
CA SER A 114 -18.74 8.59 -14.91
C SER A 114 -18.10 8.94 -13.55
N GLN A 115 -18.63 8.42 -12.45
CA GLN A 115 -18.18 8.75 -11.10
C GLN A 115 -17.39 7.60 -10.49
N VAL A 116 -16.34 7.94 -9.75
CA VAL A 116 -15.53 7.00 -8.98
C VAL A 116 -15.73 7.31 -7.50
N TYR A 117 -16.11 6.29 -6.74
CA TYR A 117 -16.36 6.35 -5.30
C TYR A 117 -15.24 5.63 -4.58
N GLN A 118 -14.61 6.28 -3.59
CA GLN A 118 -13.57 5.70 -2.76
C GLN A 118 -14.11 5.48 -1.36
N ILE A 119 -14.21 4.22 -0.96
CA ILE A 119 -14.97 3.80 0.22
C ILE A 119 -14.09 2.93 1.10
N TYR A 120 -14.11 3.17 2.41
CA TYR A 120 -13.50 2.27 3.38
C TYR A 120 -14.42 1.09 3.66
N ILE A 121 -13.85 -0.12 3.66
CA ILE A 121 -14.58 -1.36 3.95
C ILE A 121 -13.90 -2.15 5.05
N ASN A 122 -14.69 -2.94 5.77
CA ASN A 122 -14.22 -3.94 6.70
C ASN A 122 -13.66 -5.15 5.95
N ALA A 123 -12.93 -6.02 6.65
CA ALA A 123 -12.33 -7.23 6.10
C ALA A 123 -13.35 -8.27 5.56
N ASP A 124 -14.62 -8.12 5.94
CA ASP A 124 -15.75 -8.95 5.47
C ASP A 124 -16.48 -8.33 4.26
N GLY A 125 -15.98 -7.19 3.75
CA GLY A 125 -16.58 -6.51 2.60
C GLY A 125 -17.75 -5.59 2.94
N THR A 126 -18.03 -5.32 4.21
CA THR A 126 -19.06 -4.36 4.63
C THR A 126 -18.53 -2.93 4.72
N ALA A 127 -19.40 -1.92 4.61
CA ALA A 127 -19.00 -0.52 4.72
C ALA A 127 -18.53 -0.17 6.14
N VAL A 128 -17.47 0.64 6.25
CA VAL A 128 -17.05 1.22 7.54
C VAL A 128 -18.00 2.35 7.97
N TYR A 129 -18.50 3.13 7.00
CA TYR A 129 -19.33 4.29 7.26
C TYR A 129 -20.79 4.07 6.80
N PRO A 130 -21.80 4.49 7.58
CA PRO A 130 -23.21 4.25 7.26
C PRO A 130 -23.68 4.80 5.90
N GLU A 131 -23.12 5.93 5.48
CA GLU A 131 -23.42 6.58 4.20
C GLU A 131 -23.05 5.72 2.98
N ASP A 132 -22.08 4.82 3.13
CA ASP A 132 -21.55 3.99 2.05
C ASP A 132 -22.25 2.63 1.92
N ILE A 133 -23.08 2.25 2.90
CA ILE A 133 -23.73 0.91 2.99
C ILE A 133 -24.42 0.55 1.67
N LYS A 134 -25.24 1.45 1.11
CA LYS A 134 -26.00 1.17 -0.12
C LYS A 134 -25.10 0.90 -1.32
N MET A 135 -23.99 1.64 -1.43
CA MET A 135 -23.05 1.49 -2.54
C MET A 135 -22.26 0.19 -2.41
N VAL A 136 -21.84 -0.15 -1.19
CA VAL A 136 -21.15 -1.42 -0.90
C VAL A 136 -22.06 -2.61 -1.17
N GLU A 137 -23.31 -2.58 -0.72
CA GLU A 137 -24.30 -3.64 -0.98
C GLU A 137 -24.56 -3.83 -2.48
N GLU A 138 -24.62 -2.74 -3.26
CA GLU A 138 -24.79 -2.80 -4.72
C GLU A 138 -23.61 -3.47 -5.45
N TYR A 139 -22.39 -3.33 -4.92
CA TYR A 139 -21.15 -3.85 -5.53
C TYR A 139 -20.59 -5.07 -4.77
N GLN A 140 -21.39 -5.72 -3.94
CA GLN A 140 -20.92 -6.74 -3.01
C GLN A 140 -20.17 -7.90 -3.72
N ASP A 141 -20.65 -8.33 -4.89
CA ASP A 141 -20.01 -9.40 -5.67
C ASP A 141 -18.60 -8.99 -6.13
N THR A 142 -18.45 -7.78 -6.66
CA THR A 142 -17.16 -7.21 -7.06
C THR A 142 -16.21 -7.11 -5.86
N ILE A 143 -16.71 -6.59 -4.73
CA ILE A 143 -15.92 -6.43 -3.50
C ILE A 143 -15.45 -7.79 -2.99
N ASN A 144 -16.33 -8.79 -2.96
CA ASN A 144 -16.02 -10.14 -2.52
C ASN A 144 -14.95 -10.80 -3.40
N ASP A 145 -15.03 -10.64 -4.72
CA ASP A 145 -14.02 -11.18 -5.63
C ASP A 145 -12.65 -10.51 -5.42
N LEU A 146 -12.61 -9.17 -5.37
CA LEU A 146 -11.37 -8.41 -5.12
C LEU A 146 -10.74 -8.77 -3.77
N LEU A 147 -11.53 -8.89 -2.70
CA LEU A 147 -11.06 -9.35 -1.40
C LEU A 147 -10.50 -10.77 -1.49
N SER A 148 -11.22 -11.67 -2.14
CA SER A 148 -10.80 -13.07 -2.32
C SER A 148 -9.46 -13.17 -3.07
N ARG A 149 -9.28 -12.35 -4.12
CA ARG A 149 -8.02 -12.23 -4.88
C ARG A 149 -6.88 -11.72 -4.01
N ALA A 150 -7.11 -10.63 -3.26
CA ALA A 150 -6.11 -10.06 -2.36
C ALA A 150 -5.68 -11.04 -1.26
N LYS A 151 -6.64 -11.73 -0.64
CA LYS A 151 -6.37 -12.74 0.40
C LYS A 151 -5.51 -13.88 -0.13
N ARG A 152 -5.80 -14.39 -1.32
CA ARG A 152 -4.97 -15.43 -1.97
C ARG A 152 -3.57 -14.92 -2.34
N MET A 153 -3.46 -13.71 -2.87
CA MET A 153 -2.18 -13.17 -3.35
C MET A 153 -1.19 -12.91 -2.21
N TRP A 154 -1.68 -12.36 -1.10
CA TRP A 154 -0.82 -11.91 0.00
C TRP A 154 -0.99 -12.68 1.30
N ASP A 155 -1.68 -13.82 1.26
CA ASP A 155 -1.94 -14.70 2.40
C ASP A 155 -2.53 -13.91 3.59
N LEU A 156 -3.62 -13.19 3.31
CA LEU A 156 -4.31 -12.35 4.29
C LEU A 156 -5.49 -13.11 4.90
N ASP A 157 -5.56 -13.16 6.24
CA ASP A 157 -6.68 -13.72 7.00
C ASP A 157 -7.94 -12.81 6.93
#